data_AF-A0A7D5UR39-F1
#
_entry.id   AF-A0A7D5UR39-F1
#
_cell.length_a   1.000
_cell.length_b   1.000
_cell.length_c   1.000
_cell.angle_alpha   90.00
_cell.angle_beta   90.00
_cell.angle_gamma   90.00
#
_symmetry.space_group_name_H-M   'P 1'
#
loop_
_entity.id
_entity.type
_entity.pdbx_description
1 polymer ?
#
loop_
_entity_poly.entity_id
_entity_poly.type
_entity_poly.pdbx_seq_one_letter_code
_entity_poly.pdbx_strand_id
1 'polypeptide(L)'
;MKVLVVANMLAMTATMVTAFPVTADSLNCRAEPNTSSAVKKTYKKTDDVKISCQTEGPSINGNSIWDKTQDGCYVADYYIKTGSSGYVTGKCGGGGGGGSNPPPSGGFCKTLNKAGTDLITRWEGFVDRPKPDPIGLPTVGYGHLCQKKGCAEVKYTFPLTKATALQLLNDDLPSYTKCLGRALDAGKVKLNENQWAALTSWVFNVGCGAAQSSSLVKRLNRGENANTVASEELPKWKMGGGRVLPGLVKRRADEVGLFKIASSRSAFPQCQ
;
A
#
# COMPACT_ATOMS: atom_id res chain seq x y z
N MET A 1 -16.41 51.83 -40.54
CA MET A 1 -15.55 50.83 -39.87
C MET A 1 -16.22 50.38 -38.58
N LYS A 2 -16.66 49.12 -38.49
CA LYS A 2 -17.15 48.51 -37.24
C LYS A 2 -16.16 47.42 -36.87
N VAL A 3 -15.41 47.63 -35.78
CA VAL A 3 -14.46 46.65 -35.24
C VAL A 3 -15.27 45.56 -34.55
N LEU A 4 -15.21 44.34 -35.07
CA LEU A 4 -15.81 43.17 -34.44
C LEU A 4 -14.85 42.67 -33.36
N VAL A 5 -15.24 42.81 -32.10
CA VAL A 5 -14.50 42.25 -30.96
C VAL A 5 -14.82 40.75 -30.89
N VAL A 6 -13.82 39.90 -31.15
CA VAL A 6 -13.93 38.45 -30.96
C VAL A 6 -13.61 38.14 -29.50
N ALA A 7 -14.63 37.80 -28.72
CA ALA A 7 -14.46 37.32 -27.35
C ALA A 7 -14.00 35.85 -27.38
N ASN A 8 -12.75 35.60 -26.97
CA ASN A 8 -12.27 34.25 -26.67
C ASN A 8 -12.98 33.74 -25.41
N MET A 9 -14.02 32.92 -25.58
CA MET A 9 -14.58 32.14 -24.49
C MET A 9 -13.60 31.01 -24.14
N LEU A 10 -12.98 31.12 -22.97
CA LEU A 10 -12.25 30.02 -22.35
C LEU A 10 -13.28 28.98 -21.91
N ALA A 11 -13.35 27.84 -22.62
CA ALA A 11 -14.19 26.73 -22.21
C ALA A 11 -13.65 26.15 -20.90
N MET A 12 -14.33 26.43 -19.78
CA MET A 12 -14.06 25.75 -18.51
C MET A 12 -14.56 24.31 -18.63
N THR A 13 -13.64 23.35 -18.69
CA THR A 13 -13.97 21.94 -18.53
C THR A 13 -14.41 21.70 -17.09
N ALA A 14 -15.71 21.65 -16.84
CA ALA A 14 -16.24 21.15 -15.58
C ALA A 14 -15.96 19.63 -15.53
N THR A 15 -15.00 19.22 -14.70
CA THR A 15 -14.85 17.80 -14.34
C THR A 15 -16.16 17.35 -13.70
N MET A 16 -16.88 16.43 -14.35
CA MET A 16 -18.08 15.84 -13.75
C MET A 16 -17.67 15.11 -12.48
N VAL A 17 -18.04 15.65 -11.32
CA VAL A 17 -17.92 14.94 -10.04
C VAL A 17 -19.01 13.88 -10.05
N THR A 18 -18.63 12.62 -10.23
CA THR A 18 -19.56 11.48 -10.20
C THR A 18 -20.17 11.38 -8.81
N ALA A 19 -21.48 11.58 -8.71
CA ALA A 19 -22.25 11.31 -7.50
C ALA A 19 -22.72 9.84 -7.53
N PHE A 20 -22.71 9.16 -6.38
CA PHE A 20 -23.02 7.75 -6.26
C PHE A 20 -24.27 7.54 -5.41
N PRO A 21 -25.22 6.68 -5.84
CA PRO A 21 -26.48 6.53 -5.14
C PRO A 21 -26.34 5.72 -3.85
N VAL A 22 -27.08 6.13 -2.83
CA VAL A 22 -27.18 5.43 -1.54
C VAL A 22 -28.10 4.21 -1.68
N THR A 23 -27.70 3.07 -1.14
CA THR A 23 -28.50 1.82 -1.23
C THR A 23 -29.33 1.52 0.02
N ALA A 24 -29.01 2.15 1.15
CA ALA A 24 -29.73 2.00 2.43
C ALA A 24 -30.90 2.97 2.58
N ASP A 25 -31.97 2.55 3.27
CA ASP A 25 -33.13 3.41 3.55
C ASP A 25 -32.76 4.63 4.41
N SER A 26 -31.78 4.47 5.31
CA SER A 26 -31.20 5.52 6.13
C SER A 26 -29.71 5.25 6.37
N LEU A 27 -28.85 6.21 6.00
CA LEU A 27 -27.39 6.09 6.09
C LEU A 27 -26.80 7.23 6.90
N ASN A 28 -26.27 6.90 8.09
CA ASN A 28 -25.59 7.87 8.94
C ASN A 28 -24.20 8.20 8.41
N CYS A 29 -23.98 9.48 8.12
CA CYS A 29 -22.69 10.07 7.82
C CYS A 29 -22.05 10.58 9.11
N ARG A 30 -20.85 10.09 9.43
CA ARG A 30 -20.26 10.21 10.75
C ARG A 30 -18.99 11.05 10.77
N ALA A 31 -18.62 11.55 11.94
CA ALA A 31 -17.46 12.44 12.09
C ALA A 31 -16.13 11.75 11.75
N GLU A 32 -16.02 10.45 11.97
CA GLU A 32 -14.85 9.61 11.70
C GLU A 32 -15.27 8.33 10.96
N PRO A 33 -14.33 7.61 10.31
CA PRO A 33 -14.63 6.37 9.58
C PRO A 33 -14.87 5.17 10.52
N ASN A 34 -15.82 5.31 11.43
CA ASN A 34 -16.25 4.27 12.36
C ASN A 34 -17.71 4.48 12.77
N THR A 35 -18.36 3.41 13.22
CA THR A 35 -19.80 3.40 13.57
C THR A 35 -20.13 4.07 14.90
N SER A 36 -19.13 4.37 15.72
CA SER A 36 -19.31 4.90 17.07
C SER A 36 -19.19 6.43 17.14
N SER A 37 -18.62 7.05 16.10
CA SER A 37 -18.45 8.50 16.04
C SER A 37 -19.78 9.22 15.78
N ALA A 38 -19.81 10.49 16.19
CA ALA A 38 -20.99 11.34 16.12
C ALA A 38 -21.58 11.40 14.71
N VAL A 39 -22.90 11.30 14.60
CA VAL A 39 -23.61 11.48 13.33
C VAL A 39 -23.61 12.97 13.00
N LYS A 40 -23.10 13.32 11.82
CA LYS A 40 -23.06 14.70 11.29
C LYS A 40 -24.23 14.98 10.35
N LYS A 41 -24.66 13.95 9.62
CA LYS A 41 -25.77 14.00 8.64
C LYS A 41 -26.33 12.60 8.44
N THR A 42 -27.57 12.50 7.98
CA THR A 42 -28.18 11.23 7.56
C THR A 42 -28.70 11.36 6.13
N TYR A 43 -28.28 10.45 5.26
CA TYR A 43 -28.77 10.35 3.88
C TYR A 43 -29.91 9.33 3.78
N LYS A 44 -30.76 9.50 2.79
CA LYS A 44 -31.84 8.58 2.40
C LYS A 44 -31.44 7.82 1.15
N LYS A 45 -32.13 6.72 0.85
CA LYS A 45 -31.94 5.91 -0.37
C LYS A 45 -32.08 6.67 -1.69
N THR A 46 -32.82 7.76 -1.68
CA THR A 46 -33.01 8.64 -2.85
C THR A 46 -31.87 9.63 -3.05
N ASP A 47 -30.93 9.71 -2.11
CA ASP A 47 -29.84 10.68 -2.15
C ASP A 47 -28.64 10.11 -2.91
N ASP A 48 -27.91 11.01 -3.56
CA ASP A 48 -26.60 10.74 -4.15
C ASP A 48 -25.49 11.38 -3.32
N VAL A 49 -24.38 10.66 -3.14
CA VAL A 49 -23.22 11.08 -2.36
C VAL A 49 -22.04 11.35 -3.27
N LYS A 50 -21.43 12.53 -3.13
CA LYS A 50 -20.16 12.87 -3.76
C LYS A 50 -19.01 12.48 -2.83
N ILE A 51 -18.14 11.59 -3.30
CA ILE A 51 -17.00 11.10 -2.53
C ILE A 51 -15.80 12.03 -2.75
N SER A 52 -15.25 12.58 -1.67
CA SER A 52 -14.04 13.40 -1.68
C SER A 52 -12.77 12.54 -1.65
N CYS A 53 -12.77 11.50 -0.84
CA CYS A 53 -11.69 10.53 -0.70
C CYS A 53 -12.21 9.29 0.04
N GLN A 54 -11.40 8.23 0.10
CA GLN A 54 -11.77 6.99 0.78
C GLN A 54 -10.70 6.54 1.78
N THR A 55 -11.08 5.90 2.87
CA THR A 55 -10.16 5.41 3.90
C THR A 55 -10.57 4.03 4.36
N GLU A 56 -9.74 3.39 5.17
CA GLU A 56 -10.10 2.15 5.84
C GLU A 56 -10.69 2.46 7.22
N GLY A 57 -11.60 1.59 7.66
CA GLY A 57 -12.23 1.63 8.97
C GLY A 57 -12.77 0.25 9.36
N PRO A 58 -13.56 0.15 10.45
CA PRO A 58 -14.22 -1.09 10.84
C PRO A 58 -15.04 -1.67 9.69
N SER A 59 -14.97 -2.99 9.54
CA SER A 59 -15.66 -3.68 8.44
C SER A 59 -17.17 -3.68 8.67
N ILE A 60 -17.91 -3.26 7.65
CA ILE A 60 -19.36 -3.34 7.56
C ILE A 60 -19.68 -4.40 6.51
N ASN A 61 -20.27 -5.53 6.95
CA ASN A 61 -20.63 -6.66 6.08
C ASN A 61 -19.49 -7.14 5.16
N GLY A 62 -18.26 -7.17 5.67
CA GLY A 62 -17.08 -7.63 4.93
C GLY A 62 -16.39 -6.55 4.08
N ASN A 63 -16.92 -5.32 4.03
CA ASN A 63 -16.28 -4.18 3.36
C ASN A 63 -15.68 -3.22 4.40
N SER A 64 -14.38 -2.93 4.30
CA SER A 64 -13.65 -2.04 5.23
C SER A 64 -13.39 -0.64 4.68
N ILE A 65 -13.93 -0.30 3.50
CA ILE A 65 -13.77 1.00 2.87
C ILE A 65 -14.82 1.97 3.42
N TRP A 66 -14.37 3.18 3.73
CA TRP A 66 -15.18 4.29 4.20
C TRP A 66 -14.99 5.49 3.28
N ASP A 67 -16.09 6.08 2.81
CA ASP A 67 -16.12 7.22 1.92
C ASP A 67 -16.24 8.51 2.71
N LYS A 68 -15.26 9.41 2.59
CA LYS A 68 -15.42 10.78 3.06
C LYS A 68 -16.21 11.54 2.01
N THR A 69 -17.40 12.00 2.37
CA THR A 69 -18.26 12.75 1.46
C THR A 69 -17.82 14.21 1.37
N GLN A 70 -18.28 14.92 0.34
CA GLN A 70 -18.10 16.38 0.24
C GLN A 70 -18.84 17.17 1.34
N ASP A 71 -19.77 16.53 2.06
CA ASP A 71 -20.39 17.09 3.28
C ASP A 71 -19.47 16.99 4.52
N GLY A 72 -18.23 16.49 4.36
CA GLY A 72 -17.20 16.51 5.41
C GLY A 72 -17.34 15.40 6.46
N CYS A 73 -18.12 14.35 6.18
CA CYS A 73 -18.35 13.21 7.06
C CYS A 73 -18.11 11.88 6.32
N TYR A 74 -18.09 10.77 7.05
CA TYR A 74 -17.75 9.45 6.54
C TYR A 74 -18.97 8.51 6.51
N VAL A 75 -19.13 7.77 5.42
CA VAL A 75 -20.09 6.67 5.28
C VAL A 75 -19.36 5.38 4.92
N ALA A 76 -19.95 4.22 5.23
CA ALA A 76 -19.38 2.95 4.81
C ALA A 76 -19.68 2.70 3.33
N ASP A 77 -18.65 2.34 2.55
CA ASP A 77 -18.73 2.11 1.09
C ASP A 77 -19.72 0.99 0.73
N TYR A 78 -19.94 0.04 1.65
CA TYR A 78 -20.96 -1.00 1.53
C TYR A 78 -22.35 -0.46 1.15
N TYR A 79 -22.70 0.76 1.58
CA TYR A 79 -24.00 1.38 1.34
C TYR A 79 -24.03 2.38 0.17
N ILE A 80 -22.93 2.51 -0.58
CA ILE A 80 -22.81 3.39 -1.73
C ILE A 80 -22.60 2.53 -2.98
N LYS A 81 -23.40 2.75 -4.03
CA LYS A 81 -23.27 1.97 -5.27
C LYS A 81 -22.12 2.54 -6.12
N THR A 82 -20.89 2.24 -5.73
CA THR A 82 -19.66 2.69 -6.41
C THR A 82 -19.31 1.84 -7.64
N GLY A 83 -19.91 0.65 -7.78
CA GLY A 83 -19.68 -0.25 -8.91
C GLY A 83 -18.34 -1.00 -8.86
N SER A 84 -17.62 -0.93 -7.73
CA SER A 84 -16.32 -1.56 -7.50
C SER A 84 -16.27 -2.17 -6.10
N SER A 85 -15.49 -3.23 -5.91
CA SER A 85 -15.16 -3.78 -4.58
C SER A 85 -13.87 -3.17 -4.00
N GLY A 86 -13.39 -2.07 -4.60
CA GLY A 86 -12.18 -1.36 -4.23
C GLY A 86 -12.35 0.16 -4.37
N TYR A 87 -11.27 0.89 -4.12
CA TYR A 87 -11.26 2.35 -4.17
C TYR A 87 -11.71 2.90 -5.53
N VAL A 88 -12.68 3.82 -5.52
CA VAL A 88 -13.16 4.59 -6.68
C VAL A 88 -12.61 6.02 -6.73
N THR A 89 -12.00 6.50 -5.63
CA THR A 89 -11.30 7.78 -5.59
C THR A 89 -10.08 7.72 -4.66
N GLY A 90 -9.31 8.82 -4.61
CA GLY A 90 -8.08 8.93 -3.82
C GLY A 90 -8.28 8.64 -2.33
N LYS A 91 -7.22 8.19 -1.64
CA LYS A 91 -7.33 7.87 -0.21
C LYS A 91 -7.42 9.13 0.65
N CYS A 92 -8.20 9.12 1.72
CA CYS A 92 -8.22 10.22 2.68
C CYS A 92 -6.87 10.30 3.38
N GLY A 93 -6.27 11.49 3.37
CA GLY A 93 -4.88 11.67 3.80
C GLY A 93 -3.84 11.43 2.69
N GLY A 94 -4.26 11.20 1.45
CA GLY A 94 -3.41 11.15 0.25
C GLY A 94 -3.99 12.02 -0.88
N GLY A 95 -3.52 13.27 -0.91
CA GLY A 95 -3.80 14.41 -1.80
C GLY A 95 -4.64 14.23 -3.08
N GLY A 96 -5.58 15.15 -3.26
CA GLY A 96 -6.20 15.46 -4.56
C GLY A 96 -6.76 16.88 -4.56
N GLY A 97 -5.95 17.88 -4.91
CA GLY A 97 -6.37 19.26 -5.10
C GLY A 97 -5.18 20.17 -5.39
N GLY A 98 -4.99 20.48 -6.68
CA GLY A 98 -3.84 21.22 -7.20
C GLY A 98 -3.68 22.63 -6.62
N GLY A 99 -2.43 22.96 -6.31
CA GLY A 99 -1.94 24.30 -6.00
C GLY A 99 -0.43 24.28 -6.14
N SER A 100 0.09 25.00 -7.13
CA SER A 100 1.51 25.17 -7.40
C SER A 100 2.22 25.81 -6.22
N ASN A 101 3.17 25.09 -5.62
CA ASN A 101 4.34 25.62 -4.91
C ASN A 101 5.47 24.57 -4.98
N PRO A 102 6.73 24.99 -5.12
CA PRO A 102 7.84 24.13 -5.54
C PRO A 102 8.20 23.07 -4.47
N PRO A 103 8.78 21.91 -4.86
CA PRO A 103 8.94 20.78 -3.97
C PRO A 103 10.12 20.98 -3.01
N PRO A 104 10.00 20.64 -1.72
CA PRO A 104 11.14 20.28 -0.90
C PRO A 104 11.23 18.74 -0.77
N SER A 105 12.16 18.16 -1.53
CA SER A 105 12.91 16.91 -1.33
C SER A 105 12.22 15.63 -0.75
N GLY A 106 12.08 14.60 -1.61
CA GLY A 106 12.66 13.26 -1.37
C GLY A 106 11.97 12.26 -0.42
N GLY A 107 11.18 11.29 -0.93
CA GLY A 107 10.78 10.10 -0.17
C GLY A 107 10.07 9.01 -0.98
N PHE A 108 10.34 7.74 -0.68
CA PHE A 108 9.76 6.55 -1.33
C PHE A 108 8.55 6.00 -0.56
N CYS A 109 7.77 5.10 -1.19
CA CYS A 109 6.61 4.47 -0.54
C CYS A 109 7.04 3.63 0.67
N LYS A 110 6.49 3.95 1.86
CA LYS A 110 6.75 3.19 3.10
C LYS A 110 5.90 1.92 3.20
N THR A 111 4.77 1.90 2.51
CA THR A 111 3.83 0.77 2.40
C THR A 111 3.95 0.12 1.02
N LEU A 112 3.33 -1.05 0.88
CA LEU A 112 3.25 -1.78 -0.39
C LEU A 112 1.82 -1.77 -0.93
N ASN A 113 1.68 -2.05 -2.22
CA ASN A 113 0.38 -2.37 -2.80
C ASN A 113 -0.08 -3.78 -2.39
N LYS A 114 -1.33 -4.11 -2.75
CA LYS A 114 -1.94 -5.41 -2.37
C LYS A 114 -1.15 -6.60 -2.92
N ALA A 115 -0.64 -6.52 -4.14
CA ALA A 115 0.16 -7.61 -4.72
C ALA A 115 1.44 -7.89 -3.91
N GLY A 116 2.08 -6.83 -3.39
CA GLY A 116 3.24 -6.94 -2.51
C GLY A 116 2.94 -7.59 -1.17
N THR A 117 1.88 -7.16 -0.49
CA THR A 117 1.48 -7.76 0.79
C THR A 117 0.98 -9.19 0.62
N ASP A 118 0.20 -9.49 -0.43
CA ASP A 118 -0.22 -10.85 -0.76
C ASP A 118 1.00 -11.77 -1.04
N LEU A 119 2.01 -11.25 -1.75
CA LEU A 119 3.24 -12.00 -2.03
C LEU A 119 3.98 -12.36 -0.75
N ILE A 120 4.19 -11.40 0.16
CA ILE A 120 4.87 -11.65 1.44
C ILE A 120 4.07 -12.65 2.29
N THR A 121 2.79 -12.37 2.52
CA THR A 121 1.95 -13.18 3.41
C THR A 121 1.84 -14.65 2.96
N ARG A 122 1.82 -14.90 1.65
CA ARG A 122 1.83 -16.26 1.08
C ARG A 122 3.12 -17.03 1.40
N TRP A 123 4.27 -16.36 1.44
CA TRP A 123 5.57 -17.00 1.69
C TRP A 123 5.93 -17.12 3.16
N GLU A 124 5.54 -16.14 4.00
CA GLU A 124 5.85 -16.16 5.43
C GLU A 124 4.92 -17.09 6.22
N GLY A 125 3.68 -17.28 5.74
CA GLY A 125 2.67 -18.04 6.46
C GLY A 125 2.14 -17.29 7.69
N PHE A 126 0.99 -17.74 8.20
CA PHE A 126 0.28 -17.07 9.30
C PHE A 126 0.51 -17.78 10.63
N VAL A 127 0.89 -17.01 11.65
CA VAL A 127 1.05 -17.44 13.03
C VAL A 127 0.19 -16.55 13.93
N ASP A 128 -0.81 -17.13 14.58
CA ASP A 128 -1.80 -16.39 15.38
C ASP A 128 -1.31 -16.03 16.79
N ARG A 129 -0.33 -16.76 17.33
CA ARG A 129 0.29 -16.51 18.64
C ARG A 129 1.81 -16.68 18.59
N PRO A 130 2.58 -15.97 19.43
CA PRO A 130 4.04 -16.08 19.43
C PRO A 130 4.50 -17.55 19.55
N LYS A 131 5.22 -18.05 18.55
CA LYS A 131 5.77 -19.41 18.54
C LYS A 131 7.21 -19.42 19.04
N PRO A 132 7.62 -20.35 19.91
CA PRO A 132 9.01 -20.48 20.34
C PRO A 132 9.95 -20.58 19.13
N ASP A 133 11.02 -19.80 19.11
CA ASP A 133 12.11 -19.92 18.16
C ASP A 133 13.32 -20.61 18.84
N PRO A 134 14.30 -21.11 18.07
CA PRO A 134 15.54 -21.66 18.64
C PRO A 134 16.51 -20.62 19.21
N ILE A 135 16.34 -19.33 18.87
CA ILE A 135 17.32 -18.24 19.15
C ILE A 135 16.84 -17.31 20.29
N GLY A 136 15.62 -17.51 20.81
CA GLY A 136 15.10 -16.90 22.03
C GLY A 136 14.05 -15.80 21.84
N LEU A 137 13.68 -15.43 20.62
CA LEU A 137 12.63 -14.47 20.29
C LEU A 137 11.49 -15.11 19.46
N PRO A 138 10.29 -15.26 20.03
CA PRO A 138 9.15 -15.81 19.31
C PRO A 138 8.79 -15.05 18.03
N THR A 139 8.22 -15.75 17.05
CA THR A 139 7.66 -15.13 15.84
C THR A 139 6.13 -15.16 15.85
N VAL A 140 5.49 -14.12 15.28
CA VAL A 140 4.02 -14.01 15.18
C VAL A 140 3.58 -13.30 13.90
N GLY A 141 2.29 -13.38 13.56
CA GLY A 141 1.72 -12.76 12.36
C GLY A 141 2.30 -13.37 11.09
N TYR A 142 2.78 -12.50 10.19
CA TYR A 142 3.48 -12.89 8.96
C TYR A 142 4.99 -12.61 9.08
N GLY A 143 5.63 -13.23 10.08
CA GLY A 143 7.08 -13.14 10.27
C GLY A 143 7.56 -11.99 11.16
N HIS A 144 6.71 -11.41 12.01
CA HIS A 144 7.15 -10.44 13.02
C HIS A 144 8.02 -11.14 14.07
N LEU A 145 9.25 -10.66 14.26
CA LEU A 145 10.16 -11.14 15.29
C LEU A 145 9.95 -10.33 16.58
N CYS A 146 9.40 -10.97 17.61
CA CYS A 146 9.12 -10.31 18.88
C CYS A 146 10.41 -9.78 19.52
N GLN A 147 10.40 -8.53 20.00
CA GLN A 147 11.54 -7.87 20.63
C GLN A 147 11.46 -7.86 22.15
N LYS A 148 10.26 -7.95 22.73
CA LYS A 148 10.05 -8.02 24.18
C LYS A 148 9.47 -9.37 24.57
N LYS A 149 9.70 -9.75 25.83
CA LYS A 149 9.14 -10.96 26.42
C LYS A 149 7.62 -11.00 26.21
N GLY A 150 7.12 -12.12 25.69
CA GLY A 150 5.69 -12.29 25.40
C GLY A 150 5.17 -11.45 24.23
N CYS A 151 6.04 -10.86 23.41
CA CYS A 151 5.66 -9.98 22.30
C CYS A 151 4.87 -8.75 22.76
N ALA A 152 5.21 -8.19 23.92
CA ALA A 152 4.46 -7.11 24.57
C ALA A 152 4.48 -5.76 23.80
N GLU A 153 5.34 -5.62 22.81
CA GLU A 153 5.37 -4.49 21.87
C GLU A 153 4.29 -4.57 20.79
N VAL A 154 3.70 -5.75 20.55
CA VAL A 154 2.61 -5.90 19.59
C VAL A 154 1.34 -5.31 20.19
N LYS A 155 0.81 -4.26 19.55
CA LYS A 155 -0.39 -3.53 19.98
C LYS A 155 -1.71 -4.29 19.75
N TYR A 156 -1.65 -5.47 19.11
CA TYR A 156 -2.81 -6.28 18.78
C TYR A 156 -3.00 -7.42 19.80
N THR A 157 -4.25 -7.73 20.12
CA THR A 157 -4.58 -8.82 21.04
C THR A 157 -4.34 -10.18 20.40
N PHE A 158 -3.74 -11.10 21.15
CA PHE A 158 -3.61 -12.50 20.75
C PHE A 158 -4.86 -13.32 21.11
N PRO A 159 -5.31 -14.28 20.28
CA PRO A 159 -4.70 -14.66 19.01
C PRO A 159 -4.95 -13.60 17.94
N LEU A 160 -3.95 -13.34 17.09
CA LEU A 160 -4.13 -12.47 15.94
C LEU A 160 -5.17 -13.08 15.00
N THR A 161 -5.86 -12.22 14.28
CA THR A 161 -6.58 -12.59 13.06
C THR A 161 -5.66 -12.35 11.86
N LYS A 162 -5.96 -12.93 10.70
CA LYS A 162 -5.22 -12.58 9.47
C LYS A 162 -5.24 -11.08 9.17
N ALA A 163 -6.32 -10.38 9.54
CA ALA A 163 -6.45 -8.95 9.37
C ALA A 163 -5.49 -8.19 10.31
N THR A 164 -5.47 -8.51 11.61
CA THR A 164 -4.54 -7.85 12.55
C THR A 164 -3.08 -8.23 12.30
N ALA A 165 -2.80 -9.45 11.82
CA ALA A 165 -1.47 -9.84 11.37
C ALA A 165 -1.01 -9.12 10.10
N LEU A 166 -1.93 -8.83 9.16
CA LEU A 166 -1.62 -7.99 8.00
C LEU A 166 -1.33 -6.55 8.42
N GLN A 167 -2.06 -6.02 9.41
CA GLN A 167 -1.77 -4.69 9.95
C GLN A 167 -0.42 -4.66 10.69
N LEU A 168 -0.07 -5.71 11.44
CA LEU A 168 1.26 -5.88 12.03
C LEU A 168 2.35 -5.91 10.95
N LEU A 169 2.15 -6.65 9.86
CA LEU A 169 3.08 -6.63 8.72
C LEU A 169 3.22 -5.21 8.14
N ASN A 170 2.13 -4.47 8.00
CA ASN A 170 2.18 -3.07 7.52
C ASN A 170 2.92 -2.13 8.49
N ASP A 171 2.88 -2.38 9.80
CA ASP A 171 3.66 -1.65 10.79
C ASP A 171 5.16 -1.97 10.67
N ASP A 172 5.53 -3.20 10.28
CA ASP A 172 6.91 -3.66 10.12
C ASP A 172 7.56 -3.22 8.78
N LEU A 173 6.76 -3.20 7.70
CA LEU A 173 7.21 -2.88 6.33
C LEU A 173 8.04 -1.59 6.22
N PRO A 174 7.74 -0.48 6.94
CA PRO A 174 8.57 0.71 6.99
C PRO A 174 10.06 0.47 7.30
N SER A 175 10.41 -0.56 8.09
CA SER A 175 11.81 -0.88 8.37
C SER A 175 12.53 -1.42 7.14
N TYR A 176 11.87 -2.28 6.36
CA TYR A 176 12.39 -2.88 5.14
C TYR A 176 12.40 -1.90 3.96
N THR A 177 11.33 -1.13 3.78
CA THR A 177 11.26 -0.09 2.74
C THR A 177 12.29 1.01 2.99
N LYS A 178 12.50 1.41 4.25
CA LYS A 178 13.59 2.34 4.61
C LYS A 178 14.97 1.76 4.33
N CYS A 179 15.19 0.49 4.64
CA CYS A 179 16.45 -0.17 4.30
C CYS A 179 16.71 -0.12 2.79
N LEU A 180 15.75 -0.57 1.98
CA LEU A 180 15.86 -0.59 0.53
C LEU A 180 16.04 0.82 -0.05
N GLY A 181 15.23 1.77 0.40
CA GLY A 181 15.28 3.15 -0.10
C GLY A 181 16.57 3.87 0.24
N ARG A 182 17.24 3.54 1.37
CA ARG A 182 18.58 4.03 1.69
C ARG A 182 19.69 3.38 0.87
N ALA A 183 19.45 2.15 0.39
CA ALA A 183 20.42 1.40 -0.39
C ALA A 183 20.43 1.82 -1.87
N LEU A 184 19.35 2.41 -2.37
CA LEU A 184 19.17 2.78 -3.77
C LEU A 184 19.54 4.25 -4.06
N ASP A 185 20.21 4.48 -5.18
CA ASP A 185 20.54 5.81 -5.70
C ASP A 185 19.30 6.43 -6.34
N ALA A 186 18.66 7.38 -5.65
CA ALA A 186 17.45 8.07 -6.10
C ALA A 186 17.62 8.86 -7.42
N GLY A 187 18.84 9.19 -7.82
CA GLY A 187 19.11 9.86 -9.09
C GLY A 187 19.09 8.90 -10.29
N LYS A 188 19.32 7.61 -10.05
CA LYS A 188 19.49 6.60 -11.12
C LYS A 188 18.39 5.55 -11.13
N VAL A 189 17.88 5.20 -9.96
CA VAL A 189 16.92 4.12 -9.81
C VAL A 189 15.51 4.70 -9.76
N LYS A 190 14.65 4.20 -10.63
CA LYS A 190 13.21 4.49 -10.65
C LYS A 190 12.45 3.18 -10.68
N LEU A 191 11.54 3.00 -9.73
CA LEU A 191 10.77 1.76 -9.59
C LEU A 191 9.29 2.08 -9.49
N ASN A 192 8.47 1.32 -10.21
CA ASN A 192 7.03 1.33 -10.03
C ASN A 192 6.62 0.55 -8.76
N GLU A 193 5.35 0.63 -8.37
CA GLU A 193 4.82 -0.03 -7.16
C GLU A 193 5.04 -1.55 -7.10
N ASN A 194 4.99 -2.26 -8.24
CA ASN A 194 5.18 -3.71 -8.29
C ASN A 194 6.66 -4.08 -8.15
N GLN A 195 7.53 -3.30 -8.79
CA GLN A 195 8.98 -3.44 -8.66
C GLN A 195 9.44 -3.18 -7.23
N TRP A 196 8.92 -2.12 -6.61
CA TRP A 196 9.16 -1.78 -5.21
C TRP A 196 8.67 -2.87 -4.26
N ALA A 197 7.45 -3.38 -4.49
CA ALA A 197 6.86 -4.47 -3.72
C ALA A 197 7.67 -5.76 -3.79
N ALA A 198 8.08 -6.18 -4.99
CA ALA A 198 8.89 -7.38 -5.18
C ALA A 198 10.25 -7.27 -4.48
N LEU A 199 10.96 -6.15 -4.62
CA LEU A 199 12.23 -5.96 -3.92
C LEU A 199 12.05 -5.86 -2.40
N THR A 200 10.97 -5.25 -1.92
CA THR A 200 10.68 -5.22 -0.48
C THR A 200 10.38 -6.62 0.07
N SER A 201 9.66 -7.46 -0.67
CA SER A 201 9.44 -8.87 -0.31
C SER A 201 10.75 -9.67 -0.25
N TRP A 202 11.66 -9.41 -1.19
CA TRP A 202 13.00 -10.00 -1.17
C TRP A 202 13.80 -9.52 0.05
N VAL A 203 13.82 -8.21 0.33
CA VAL A 203 14.51 -7.62 1.50
C VAL A 203 13.93 -8.14 2.82
N PHE A 204 12.61 -8.34 2.91
CA PHE A 204 11.95 -8.96 4.06
C PHE A 204 12.52 -10.36 4.33
N ASN A 205 12.76 -11.14 3.28
CA ASN A 205 13.29 -12.51 3.39
C ASN A 205 14.77 -12.58 3.74
N VAL A 206 15.60 -11.81 3.05
CA VAL A 206 17.06 -11.94 3.14
C VAL A 206 17.67 -11.01 4.18
N GLY A 207 16.90 -10.03 4.65
CA GLY A 207 17.33 -9.01 5.59
C GLY A 207 18.10 -7.86 4.95
N CYS A 208 18.19 -6.77 5.71
CA CYS A 208 18.73 -5.50 5.22
C CYS A 208 20.21 -5.57 4.81
N GLY A 209 21.06 -6.16 5.65
CA GLY A 209 22.51 -6.20 5.40
C GLY A 209 22.88 -7.01 4.14
N ALA A 210 22.20 -8.13 3.92
CA ALA A 210 22.37 -8.94 2.71
C ALA A 210 21.91 -8.17 1.45
N ALA A 211 20.78 -7.48 1.53
CA ALA A 211 20.29 -6.68 0.42
C ALA A 211 21.23 -5.51 0.06
N GLN A 212 21.70 -4.75 1.05
CA GLN A 212 22.58 -3.59 0.85
C GLN A 212 23.92 -3.94 0.18
N SER A 213 24.48 -5.10 0.50
CA SER A 213 25.77 -5.56 -0.05
C SER A 213 25.65 -6.28 -1.40
N SER A 214 24.42 -6.54 -1.85
CA SER A 214 24.12 -7.38 -3.01
C SER A 214 24.60 -6.81 -4.35
N SER A 215 24.89 -7.72 -5.30
CA SER A 215 25.07 -7.35 -6.70
C SER A 215 23.82 -6.72 -7.30
N LEU A 216 22.62 -7.13 -6.86
CA LEU A 216 21.34 -6.55 -7.29
C LEU A 216 21.31 -5.04 -7.06
N VAL A 217 21.51 -4.59 -5.82
CA VAL A 217 21.49 -3.16 -5.47
C VAL A 217 22.61 -2.41 -6.18
N LYS A 218 23.83 -2.99 -6.24
CA LYS A 218 24.96 -2.38 -6.95
C LYS A 218 24.65 -2.16 -8.44
N ARG A 219 24.01 -3.12 -9.10
CA ARG A 219 23.61 -3.03 -10.53
C ARG A 219 22.53 -1.97 -10.75
N LEU A 220 21.50 -1.94 -9.91
CA LEU A 220 20.47 -0.89 -9.96
C LEU A 220 21.10 0.50 -9.81
N ASN A 221 22.01 0.69 -8.84
CA ASN A 221 22.69 1.96 -8.61
C ASN A 221 23.69 2.36 -9.70
N ARG A 222 24.01 1.47 -10.65
CA ARG A 222 24.72 1.83 -11.88
C ARG A 222 23.78 2.29 -13.00
N GLY A 223 22.47 2.28 -12.77
CA GLY A 223 21.46 2.65 -13.77
C GLY A 223 21.19 1.54 -14.79
N GLU A 224 21.58 0.28 -14.50
CA GLU A 224 21.23 -0.84 -15.35
C GLU A 224 19.71 -1.06 -15.40
N ASN A 225 19.21 -1.65 -16.48
CA ASN A 225 17.77 -1.89 -16.65
C ASN A 225 17.21 -2.74 -15.50
N ALA A 226 16.25 -2.19 -14.77
CA ALA A 226 15.74 -2.81 -13.55
C ALA A 226 15.13 -4.20 -13.76
N ASN A 227 14.42 -4.42 -14.89
CA ASN A 227 13.81 -5.72 -15.19
C ASN A 227 14.87 -6.78 -15.50
N THR A 228 15.94 -6.41 -16.21
CA THR A 228 17.10 -7.28 -16.45
C THR A 228 17.79 -7.63 -15.14
N VAL A 229 18.11 -6.63 -14.31
CA VAL A 229 18.80 -6.82 -13.03
C VAL A 229 17.98 -7.74 -12.10
N ALA A 230 16.68 -7.48 -11.95
CA ALA A 230 15.82 -8.31 -11.11
C ALA A 230 15.75 -9.77 -11.62
N SER A 231 15.62 -9.96 -12.94
CA SER A 231 15.53 -11.29 -13.56
C SER A 231 16.80 -12.12 -13.39
N GLU A 232 17.97 -11.47 -13.38
CA GLU A 232 19.26 -12.16 -13.28
C GLU A 232 19.74 -12.34 -11.83
N GLU A 233 19.46 -11.37 -10.95
CA GLU A 233 20.01 -11.36 -9.60
C GLU A 233 19.10 -12.04 -8.58
N LEU A 234 17.77 -11.86 -8.63
CA LEU A 234 16.86 -12.48 -7.66
C LEU A 234 16.99 -14.01 -7.63
N PRO A 235 17.07 -14.76 -8.77
CA PRO A 235 17.18 -16.22 -8.75
C PRO A 235 18.45 -16.77 -8.06
N LYS A 236 19.48 -15.95 -7.85
CA LYS A 236 20.71 -16.35 -7.14
C LYS A 236 20.47 -16.50 -5.63
N TRP A 237 19.47 -15.83 -5.07
CA TRP A 237 19.11 -15.85 -3.65
C TRP A 237 18.21 -17.05 -3.29
N LYS A 238 18.71 -18.25 -3.59
CA LYS A 238 18.03 -19.54 -3.44
C LYS A 238 18.62 -20.47 -2.38
N MET A 239 19.68 -20.02 -1.69
CA MET A 239 20.45 -20.85 -0.76
C MET A 239 20.03 -20.60 0.69
N GLY A 240 20.03 -21.64 1.51
CA GLY A 240 19.90 -21.55 2.97
C GLY A 240 20.52 -22.79 3.63
N GLY A 241 21.33 -22.58 4.68
CA GLY A 241 22.10 -23.67 5.30
C GLY A 241 23.06 -24.38 4.33
N GLY A 242 23.69 -23.63 3.43
CA GLY A 242 24.68 -24.17 2.47
C GLY A 242 24.11 -24.93 1.26
N ARG A 243 22.78 -25.08 1.14
CA ARG A 243 22.12 -25.81 0.05
C ARG A 243 21.08 -24.98 -0.68
N VAL A 244 20.78 -25.35 -1.92
CA VAL A 244 19.64 -24.79 -2.66
C VAL A 244 18.34 -25.24 -1.98
N LEU A 245 17.46 -24.28 -1.69
CA LEU A 245 16.14 -24.54 -1.11
C LEU A 245 15.07 -24.38 -2.21
N PRO A 246 14.32 -25.44 -2.56
CA PRO A 246 13.26 -25.35 -3.58
C PRO A 246 12.21 -24.28 -3.31
N GLY A 247 11.89 -24.02 -2.04
CA GLY A 247 10.99 -22.94 -1.63
C GLY A 247 11.53 -21.56 -2.01
N LEU A 248 12.83 -21.31 -1.80
CA LEU A 248 13.44 -20.03 -2.19
C LEU A 248 13.53 -19.88 -3.72
N VAL A 249 13.78 -20.96 -4.47
CA VAL A 249 13.73 -20.92 -5.95
C VAL A 249 12.37 -20.43 -6.43
N LYS A 250 11.28 -21.00 -5.91
CA LYS A 250 9.91 -20.59 -6.25
C LYS A 250 9.60 -19.17 -5.80
N ARG A 251 10.02 -18.78 -4.59
CA ARG A 251 9.84 -17.41 -4.07
C ARG A 251 10.48 -16.37 -4.97
N ARG A 252 11.74 -16.60 -5.37
CA ARG A 252 12.46 -15.68 -6.27
C ARG A 252 11.80 -15.60 -7.64
N ALA A 253 11.26 -16.70 -8.16
CA ALA A 253 10.51 -16.69 -9.41
C ALA A 253 9.24 -15.83 -9.30
N ASP A 254 8.50 -15.92 -8.20
CA ASP A 254 7.29 -15.14 -7.98
C ASP A 254 7.58 -13.64 -7.76
N GLU A 255 8.68 -13.31 -7.07
CA GLU A 255 9.16 -11.93 -6.94
C GLU A 255 9.55 -11.34 -8.30
N VAL A 256 10.27 -12.09 -9.15
CA VAL A 256 10.55 -11.68 -10.53
C VAL A 256 9.26 -11.53 -11.33
N GLY A 257 8.30 -12.44 -11.14
CA GLY A 257 6.98 -12.38 -11.76
C GLY A 257 6.27 -11.07 -11.44
N LEU A 258 6.16 -10.71 -10.16
CA LEU A 258 5.57 -9.43 -9.73
C LEU A 258 6.38 -8.24 -10.27
N PHE A 259 7.71 -8.28 -10.18
CA PHE A 259 8.58 -7.19 -10.62
C PHE A 259 8.38 -6.81 -12.09
N LYS A 260 8.09 -7.80 -12.95
CA LYS A 260 7.87 -7.59 -14.40
C LYS A 260 6.50 -7.00 -14.74
N ILE A 261 5.55 -6.98 -13.80
CA ILE A 261 4.22 -6.40 -14.05
C ILE A 261 4.36 -4.89 -14.11
N ALA A 262 4.10 -4.31 -15.28
CA ALA A 262 4.11 -2.87 -15.48
C ALA A 262 3.04 -2.19 -14.61
N SER A 263 3.38 -1.04 -14.03
CA SER A 263 2.44 -0.12 -13.40
C SER A 263 2.85 1.31 -13.72
N SER A 264 1.86 2.20 -13.87
CA SER A 264 2.06 3.64 -14.01
C SER A 264 2.34 4.34 -12.69
N ARG A 265 2.15 3.67 -11.55
CA ARG A 265 2.39 4.25 -10.22
C ARG A 265 3.86 4.16 -9.83
N SER A 266 4.47 5.31 -9.59
CA SER A 266 5.84 5.42 -9.08
C SER A 266 5.89 5.13 -7.58
N ALA A 267 6.88 4.34 -7.14
CA ALA A 267 7.10 4.07 -5.73
C ALA A 267 8.48 4.49 -5.21
N PHE A 268 9.50 4.52 -6.08
CA PHE A 268 10.84 5.01 -5.78
C PHE A 268 11.36 5.84 -6.96
N PRO A 269 11.99 7.01 -6.74
CA PRO A 269 12.33 7.61 -5.44
C PRO A 269 11.20 8.45 -4.83
N GLN A 270 10.06 8.55 -5.51
CA GLN A 270 8.88 9.31 -5.09
C GLN A 270 7.66 8.39 -5.13
N CYS A 271 6.91 8.38 -4.02
CA CYS A 271 5.63 7.68 -3.93
C CYS A 271 4.53 8.53 -4.56
N GLN A 272 3.82 8.00 -5.56
CA GLN A 272 2.74 8.67 -6.30
C GLN A 272 1.51 7.78 -6.44
#